data_AF-A0AAE1SY54-F1
#
_entry.id   AF-A0AAE1SY54-F1
#
_cell.length_a   1.000
_cell.length_b   1.000
_cell.length_c   1.000
_cell.angle_alpha   90.00
_cell.angle_beta   90.00
_cell.angle_gamma   90.00
#
_symmetry.space_group_name_H-M   'P 1'
#
loop_
_entity.id
_entity.type
_entity.pdbx_description
1 polymer ?
#
loop_
_entity_poly.entity_id
_entity_poly.type
_entity_poly.pdbx_seq_one_letter_code
_entity_poly.pdbx_strand_id
1 'polypeptide(L)'
;MGDNRQSFVHHALGGGPGLPLPPIPDLEVHEESVVKAADMMRVWINHVLMIAHDIAIGGNLKLFVKKYNWLLRYLKTSNNAARPLILRRKTKEEEVNRCQIQEWYPIFKSDSIRTMIHQLPESFVEYFIDDHGPFLLPLSIDDDDALPNRIHKPEEEEDFEVSGGSEDESEQPSPPPPFPELETKIKESIKALGGSVFPKLNWSAPKDAAWISPTGNLCCNSFSEVALLLRASDSLVHDLCHVYDSCSDKTVSRPPKFFLALRKWYSSLRPEMEFRCFVRNGILVGVSQREVTGFYPVLLEKKDELMTTIQGFYNYKVKGNFESESYTFDTYVTNDERVKLLDFNPCGAFTLPLLFSWEELEDNLKEEGNCFEFRIVESQCGVRPGLKTDVPYDYLDTSPGSGWDEFLRKADEQLAQQIRSRQAGA
;
A
#
# COMPACT_ATOMS: atom_id res chain seq x y z
N MET A 1 20.24 -25.75 48.14
CA MET A 1 19.98 -26.95 48.96
C MET A 1 19.47 -26.49 50.32
N GLY A 2 18.17 -26.67 50.57
CA GLY A 2 17.48 -26.31 51.80
C GLY A 2 15.97 -26.47 51.62
N ASP A 3 15.38 -27.36 52.43
CA ASP A 3 13.96 -27.65 52.73
C ASP A 3 13.00 -27.97 51.57
N ASN A 4 12.37 -29.16 51.43
CA ASN A 4 11.96 -30.23 52.34
C ASN A 4 10.86 -29.83 53.34
N ARG A 5 9.58 -30.02 52.99
CA ARG A 5 8.65 -30.93 53.70
C ARG A 5 7.19 -30.82 53.23
N GLN A 6 6.58 -32.00 53.28
CA GLN A 6 5.22 -32.37 52.94
C GLN A 6 4.17 -31.92 53.99
N SER A 7 2.94 -31.83 53.46
CA SER A 7 1.66 -32.37 53.98
C SER A 7 0.76 -31.56 54.93
N PHE A 8 -0.52 -31.98 54.83
CA PHE A 8 -1.74 -31.70 55.60
C PHE A 8 -2.66 -30.65 54.95
N VAL A 9 -3.91 -30.94 54.56
CA VAL A 9 -4.92 -31.88 55.10
C VAL A 9 -5.87 -32.42 54.00
N HIS A 10 -6.21 -33.69 54.14
CA HIS A 10 -7.22 -34.48 53.41
C HIS A 10 -8.64 -34.31 53.99
N HIS A 11 -9.67 -34.50 53.15
CA HIS A 11 -11.10 -34.83 53.38
C HIS A 11 -12.09 -33.73 52.97
N ALA A 12 -13.22 -34.00 52.30
CA ALA A 12 -13.74 -35.15 51.56
C ALA A 12 -15.04 -34.70 50.85
N LEU A 13 -15.38 -35.35 49.74
CA LEU A 13 -16.71 -35.88 49.35
C LEU A 13 -16.89 -35.87 47.83
N GLY A 14 -17.20 -37.05 47.28
CA GLY A 14 -18.01 -37.19 46.07
C GLY A 14 -17.26 -37.63 44.81
N GLY A 15 -17.32 -38.93 44.50
CA GLY A 15 -16.61 -39.56 43.40
C GLY A 15 -17.27 -39.47 42.02
N GLY A 16 -16.46 -39.81 41.01
CA GLY A 16 -16.84 -40.12 39.64
C GLY A 16 -15.59 -40.16 38.74
N PRO A 17 -15.27 -41.25 38.03
CA PRO A 17 -14.10 -41.31 37.16
C PRO A 17 -14.42 -40.56 35.85
N GLY A 18 -13.88 -39.35 35.71
CA GLY A 18 -13.95 -38.59 34.46
C GLY A 18 -13.06 -39.24 33.39
N LEU A 19 -13.61 -39.49 32.21
CA LEU A 19 -12.83 -39.84 31.03
C LEU A 19 -11.73 -38.79 30.79
N PRO A 20 -10.51 -39.17 30.38
CA PRO A 20 -9.51 -38.19 29.98
C PRO A 20 -10.03 -37.39 28.78
N LEU A 21 -9.92 -36.07 28.86
CA LEU A 21 -10.23 -35.17 27.75
C LEU A 21 -9.36 -35.56 26.54
N PRO A 22 -9.92 -35.53 25.32
CA PRO A 22 -9.11 -35.71 24.12
C PRO A 22 -8.03 -34.61 24.08
N PRO A 23 -6.80 -34.93 23.62
CA PRO A 23 -5.78 -33.90 23.43
C PRO A 23 -6.34 -32.82 22.51
N ILE A 24 -6.12 -31.56 22.91
CA ILE A 24 -6.47 -30.39 22.10
C ILE A 24 -5.74 -30.56 20.77
N PRO A 25 -6.42 -30.49 19.62
CA PRO A 25 -5.75 -30.58 18.34
C PRO A 25 -4.74 -29.42 18.25
N ASP A 26 -3.50 -29.73 17.90
CA ASP A 26 -2.51 -28.72 17.55
C ASP A 26 -3.09 -27.91 16.38
N LEU A 27 -3.56 -26.72 16.70
CA LEU A 27 -4.00 -25.76 15.72
C LEU A 27 -2.75 -24.99 15.32
N GLU A 28 -1.99 -25.57 14.38
CA GLU A 28 -0.95 -24.81 13.68
C GLU A 28 -1.64 -23.73 12.85
N VAL A 29 -1.79 -22.55 13.46
CA VAL A 29 -2.20 -21.35 12.74
C VAL A 29 -1.00 -20.90 11.93
N HIS A 30 -0.98 -21.26 10.64
CA HIS A 30 0.03 -20.80 9.70
C HIS A 30 0.14 -19.26 9.78
N GLU A 31 1.36 -18.72 9.84
CA GLU A 31 1.61 -17.26 9.89
C GLU A 31 0.86 -16.51 8.77
N GLU A 32 0.73 -17.12 7.59
CA GLU A 32 -0.04 -16.58 6.46
C GLU A 32 -1.54 -16.40 6.78
N SER A 33 -2.11 -17.26 7.63
CA SER A 33 -3.50 -17.14 8.11
C SER A 33 -3.63 -16.05 9.18
N VAL A 34 -2.59 -15.85 10.00
CA VAL A 34 -2.52 -14.76 10.99
C VAL A 34 -2.42 -13.42 10.28
N VAL A 35 -1.56 -13.30 9.26
CA VAL A 35 -1.40 -12.08 8.46
C VAL A 35 -2.69 -11.72 7.74
N LYS A 36 -3.36 -12.69 7.09
CA LYS A 36 -4.66 -12.46 6.44
C LYS A 36 -5.76 -12.07 7.43
N ALA A 37 -5.78 -12.67 8.62
CA ALA A 37 -6.71 -12.31 9.67
C ALA A 37 -6.41 -10.91 10.24
N ALA A 38 -5.13 -10.55 10.36
CA ALA A 38 -4.68 -9.23 10.81
C ALA A 38 -5.05 -8.14 9.81
N ASP A 39 -4.90 -8.38 8.51
CA ASP A 39 -5.33 -7.43 7.46
C ASP A 39 -6.84 -7.21 7.47
N MET A 40 -7.63 -8.28 7.64
CA MET A 40 -9.08 -8.18 7.80
C MET A 40 -9.46 -7.42 9.08
N MET A 41 -8.80 -7.70 10.20
CA MET A 41 -9.02 -6.98 11.45
C MET A 41 -8.61 -5.51 11.33
N ARG A 42 -7.55 -5.19 10.59
CA ARG A 42 -7.08 -3.82 10.36
C ARG A 42 -8.10 -2.99 9.59
N VAL A 43 -8.71 -3.56 8.55
CA VAL A 43 -9.84 -2.93 7.84
C VAL A 43 -11.04 -2.71 8.78
N TRP A 44 -11.34 -3.69 9.64
CA TRP A 44 -12.45 -3.61 10.58
C TRP A 44 -12.23 -2.55 11.66
N ILE A 45 -11.03 -2.51 12.27
CA ILE A 45 -10.62 -1.53 13.28
C ILE A 45 -10.66 -0.12 12.67
N ASN A 46 -10.14 0.06 11.45
CA ASN A 46 -10.18 1.35 10.76
C ASN A 46 -11.63 1.84 10.53
N HIS A 47 -12.54 0.91 10.22
CA HIS A 47 -13.95 1.24 10.01
C HIS A 47 -14.67 1.57 11.33
N VAL A 48 -14.39 0.84 12.40
CA VAL A 48 -14.93 1.09 13.74
C VAL A 48 -14.42 2.42 14.30
N LEU A 49 -13.14 2.73 14.12
CA LEU A 49 -12.54 4.00 14.54
C LEU A 49 -13.11 5.19 13.76
N MET A 50 -13.35 5.04 12.45
CA MET A 50 -14.04 6.04 11.64
C MET A 50 -15.47 6.30 12.14
N ILE A 51 -16.21 5.26 12.52
CA ILE A 51 -17.57 5.37 13.07
C ILE A 51 -17.55 6.01 14.47
N ALA A 52 -16.60 5.63 15.32
CA ALA A 52 -16.42 6.18 16.65
C ALA A 52 -16.10 7.68 16.58
N HIS A 53 -15.25 8.09 15.63
CA HIS A 53 -14.94 9.49 15.34
C HIS A 53 -16.18 10.30 14.90
N ASP A 54 -16.98 9.77 13.96
CA ASP A 54 -18.23 10.40 13.49
C ASP A 54 -19.27 10.59 14.60
N ILE A 55 -19.32 9.68 15.58
CA ILE A 55 -20.22 9.74 16.73
C ILE A 55 -19.70 10.72 17.79
N ALA A 56 -18.40 10.68 18.09
CA ALA A 56 -17.77 11.49 19.13
C ALA A 56 -17.71 12.98 18.76
N ILE A 57 -17.55 13.32 17.48
CA ILE A 57 -17.36 14.71 17.03
C ILE A 57 -18.59 15.27 16.31
N GLY A 58 -19.37 14.43 15.61
CA GLY A 58 -20.46 14.88 14.73
C GLY A 58 -21.87 14.90 15.35
N GLY A 59 -22.08 14.32 16.53
CA GLY A 59 -23.36 14.38 17.27
C GLY A 59 -24.61 13.83 16.56
N ASN A 60 -24.45 13.14 15.43
CA ASN A 60 -25.57 12.82 14.54
C ASN A 60 -26.12 11.39 14.75
N LEU A 61 -26.95 11.21 15.79
CA LEU A 61 -27.60 9.92 16.09
C LEU A 61 -28.49 9.37 14.96
N LYS A 62 -28.93 10.20 14.00
CA LYS A 62 -29.71 9.71 12.84
C LYS A 62 -28.83 8.93 11.85
N LEU A 63 -27.55 9.27 11.74
CA LEU A 63 -26.58 8.51 10.95
C LEU A 63 -26.34 7.13 11.56
N PHE A 64 -26.35 7.04 12.90
CA PHE A 64 -26.23 5.79 13.64
C PHE A 64 -27.37 4.82 13.33
N VAL A 65 -28.63 5.27 13.32
CA VAL A 65 -29.78 4.39 12.98
C VAL A 65 -29.74 3.95 11.51
N LYS A 66 -29.31 4.83 10.60
CA LYS A 66 -29.20 4.52 9.17
C LYS A 66 -28.07 3.52 8.89
N LYS A 67 -26.91 3.69 9.55
CA LYS A 67 -25.74 2.80 9.45
C LYS A 67 -25.86 1.54 10.30
N TYR A 68 -26.63 1.53 11.38
CA TYR A 68 -26.99 0.33 12.15
C TYR A 68 -27.95 -0.58 11.36
N ASN A 69 -28.87 0.00 10.59
CA ASN A 69 -29.66 -0.76 9.63
C ASN A 69 -28.81 -1.31 8.47
N TRP A 70 -27.76 -0.58 8.04
CA TRP A 70 -26.75 -1.13 7.14
C TRP A 70 -25.95 -2.26 7.80
N LEU A 71 -25.54 -2.14 9.07
CA LEU A 71 -24.84 -3.17 9.83
C LEU A 71 -25.72 -4.41 10.04
N LEU A 72 -27.02 -4.25 10.32
CA LEU A 72 -27.97 -5.36 10.41
C LEU A 72 -28.21 -6.02 9.06
N ARG A 73 -28.21 -5.25 7.96
CA ARG A 73 -28.22 -5.80 6.60
C ARG A 73 -26.92 -6.54 6.29
N TYR A 74 -25.77 -5.95 6.62
CA TYR A 74 -24.44 -6.52 6.49
C TYR A 74 -24.32 -7.82 7.28
N LEU A 75 -24.72 -7.85 8.56
CA LEU A 75 -24.73 -9.03 9.40
C LEU A 75 -25.75 -10.10 8.93
N LYS A 76 -26.90 -9.70 8.38
CA LYS A 76 -27.82 -10.62 7.69
C LYS A 76 -27.21 -11.18 6.39
N THR A 77 -26.47 -10.38 5.62
CA THR A 77 -25.66 -10.87 4.49
C THR A 77 -24.39 -11.58 4.92
N SER A 78 -23.90 -11.40 6.15
CA SER A 78 -22.74 -12.09 6.71
C SER A 78 -23.10 -13.44 7.31
N ASN A 79 -24.35 -13.65 7.70
CA ASN A 79 -24.90 -15.01 7.82
C ASN A 79 -25.07 -15.68 6.45
N ASN A 80 -25.07 -14.92 5.35
CA ASN A 80 -24.80 -15.42 3.99
C ASN A 80 -23.32 -15.33 3.58
N ALA A 81 -22.40 -14.83 4.44
CA ALA A 81 -20.94 -14.86 4.27
C ALA A 81 -20.32 -16.18 4.76
N ALA A 82 -21.18 -17.19 4.97
CA ALA A 82 -20.84 -18.58 4.68
C ALA A 82 -20.96 -18.90 3.17
N ARG A 83 -21.09 -17.91 2.29
CA ARG A 83 -20.56 -18.04 0.93
C ARG A 83 -19.04 -18.07 1.08
N PRO A 84 -18.42 -19.21 0.79
CA PRO A 84 -17.01 -19.36 1.06
C PRO A 84 -16.21 -18.32 0.26
N LEU A 85 -15.10 -17.85 0.84
CA LEU A 85 -14.01 -17.08 0.20
C LEU A 85 -13.45 -17.75 -1.10
N ILE A 86 -14.03 -18.88 -1.50
CA ILE A 86 -13.77 -19.70 -2.69
C ILE A 86 -14.21 -19.02 -3.99
N LEU A 87 -14.98 -17.92 -3.96
CA LEU A 87 -15.47 -17.26 -5.18
C LEU A 87 -14.84 -15.90 -5.52
N ARG A 88 -13.73 -15.49 -4.89
CA ARG A 88 -12.96 -14.34 -5.40
C ARG A 88 -12.20 -14.77 -6.65
N ARG A 89 -12.34 -14.03 -7.77
CA ARG A 89 -11.52 -14.26 -8.98
C ARG A 89 -10.05 -14.16 -8.58
N LYS A 90 -9.34 -15.29 -8.63
CA LYS A 90 -7.89 -15.28 -8.53
C LYS A 90 -7.32 -14.73 -9.83
N THR A 91 -6.33 -13.85 -9.70
CA THR A 91 -5.61 -13.27 -10.83
C THR A 91 -4.78 -14.37 -11.50
N LYS A 92 -4.69 -14.34 -12.83
CA LYS A 92 -3.79 -15.25 -13.55
C LYS A 92 -2.41 -14.63 -13.70
N GLU A 93 -1.36 -15.45 -13.68
CA GLU A 93 0.03 -15.01 -13.87
C GLU A 93 0.19 -14.18 -15.16
N GLU A 94 -0.44 -14.63 -16.24
CA GLU A 94 -0.48 -13.95 -17.53
C GLU A 94 -1.13 -12.55 -17.47
N GLU A 95 -2.16 -12.36 -16.62
CA GLU A 95 -2.80 -11.05 -16.43
C GLU A 95 -1.86 -10.07 -15.71
N VAL A 96 -1.07 -10.57 -14.76
CA VAL A 96 -0.02 -9.81 -14.10
C VAL A 96 1.07 -9.44 -15.11
N ASN A 97 1.52 -10.40 -15.92
CA ASN A 97 2.58 -10.19 -16.90
C ASN A 97 2.23 -9.12 -17.94
N ARG A 98 0.98 -9.05 -18.41
CA ARG A 98 0.53 -8.01 -19.35
C ARG A 98 0.49 -6.60 -18.76
N CYS A 99 0.42 -6.49 -17.44
CA CYS A 99 0.43 -5.20 -16.75
C CYS A 99 1.85 -4.62 -16.57
N GLN A 100 2.88 -5.34 -17.01
CA GLN A 100 4.25 -4.84 -16.98
C GLN A 100 4.44 -3.66 -17.94
N ILE A 101 5.13 -2.62 -17.48
CA ILE A 101 5.31 -1.39 -18.25
C ILE A 101 5.99 -1.59 -19.59
N GLN A 102 6.95 -2.52 -19.70
CA GLN A 102 7.59 -2.82 -20.97
C GLN A 102 6.65 -3.48 -21.99
N GLU A 103 5.56 -4.11 -21.55
CA GLU A 103 4.58 -4.76 -22.41
C GLU A 103 3.54 -3.76 -22.93
N TRP A 104 2.93 -2.97 -22.03
CA TRP A 104 1.86 -2.05 -22.44
C TRP A 104 2.38 -0.71 -22.99
N TYR A 105 3.50 -0.18 -22.49
CA TYR A 105 3.96 1.15 -22.89
C TYR A 105 4.22 1.30 -24.41
N PRO A 106 4.84 0.33 -25.11
CA PRO A 106 5.01 0.40 -26.57
C PRO A 106 3.70 0.60 -27.33
N ILE A 107 2.61 -0.05 -26.89
CA ILE A 107 1.28 0.03 -27.50
C ILE A 107 0.66 1.41 -27.28
N PHE A 108 0.81 1.95 -26.07
CA PHE A 108 0.15 3.20 -25.65
C PHE A 108 1.09 4.43 -25.62
N LYS A 109 2.23 4.36 -26.31
CA LYS A 109 3.30 5.36 -26.24
C LYS A 109 2.84 6.79 -26.55
N SER A 110 1.96 6.98 -27.54
CA SER A 110 1.40 8.29 -27.92
C SER A 110 0.48 8.89 -26.85
N ASP A 111 -0.15 8.02 -26.06
CA ASP A 111 -1.20 8.35 -25.12
C ASP A 111 -0.71 8.31 -23.66
N SER A 112 0.59 8.05 -23.42
CA SER A 112 1.19 8.02 -22.09
C SER A 112 2.23 9.13 -21.88
N ILE A 113 2.83 9.16 -20.69
CA ILE A 113 3.98 10.03 -20.36
C ILE A 113 5.22 9.47 -21.03
N ARG A 114 6.06 10.35 -21.59
CA ARG A 114 7.31 9.95 -22.25
C ARG A 114 8.17 9.09 -21.33
N THR A 115 8.27 7.83 -21.76
CA THR A 115 8.91 6.62 -21.23
C THR A 115 10.31 6.28 -21.72
N MET A 116 11.34 6.07 -20.90
CA MET A 116 12.52 5.30 -21.29
C MET A 116 12.65 4.06 -20.40
N ILE A 117 12.85 2.89 -21.00
CA ILE A 117 12.82 1.60 -20.29
C ILE A 117 14.17 0.92 -20.44
N HIS A 118 14.72 0.48 -19.31
CA HIS A 118 16.02 -0.19 -19.22
C HIS A 118 15.83 -1.55 -18.58
N GLN A 119 16.31 -2.62 -19.23
CA GLN A 119 16.43 -3.91 -18.55
C GLN A 119 17.52 -3.80 -17.48
N LEU A 120 17.20 -4.20 -16.25
CA LEU A 120 18.13 -4.21 -15.13
C LEU A 120 19.06 -5.43 -15.22
N PRO A 121 20.37 -5.26 -14.94
CA PRO A 121 21.28 -6.38 -14.73
C PRO A 121 20.83 -7.20 -13.51
N GLU A 122 20.97 -8.53 -13.59
CA GLU A 122 20.60 -9.40 -12.45
C GLU A 122 21.42 -9.08 -11.19
N SER A 123 22.71 -8.77 -11.35
CA SER A 123 23.56 -8.34 -10.24
C SER A 123 23.08 -7.05 -9.55
N PHE A 124 22.42 -6.16 -10.29
CA PHE A 124 21.78 -4.98 -9.71
C PHE A 124 20.54 -5.40 -8.93
N VAL A 125 19.70 -6.27 -9.49
CA VAL A 125 18.50 -6.77 -8.80
C VAL A 125 18.86 -7.50 -7.51
N GLU A 126 19.83 -8.41 -7.55
CA GLU A 126 20.34 -9.14 -6.39
C GLU A 126 20.84 -8.18 -5.31
N TYR A 127 21.57 -7.12 -5.69
CA TYR A 127 22.05 -6.11 -4.75
C TYR A 127 20.91 -5.37 -4.00
N PHE A 128 19.74 -5.20 -4.62
CA PHE A 128 18.58 -4.57 -3.96
C PHE A 128 17.75 -5.55 -3.13
N ILE A 129 17.77 -6.84 -3.46
CA ILE A 129 17.09 -7.89 -2.69
C ILE A 129 17.91 -8.25 -1.45
N ASP A 130 19.23 -8.09 -1.51
CA ASP A 130 20.12 -8.36 -0.39
C ASP A 130 19.93 -7.36 0.76
N ASP A 131 19.16 -7.77 1.75
CA ASP A 131 18.92 -7.04 3.00
C ASP A 131 19.98 -7.38 4.07
N HIS A 132 21.00 -8.18 3.72
CA HIS A 132 22.08 -8.53 4.63
C HIS A 132 23.17 -7.45 4.62
N GLY A 133 22.92 -6.35 5.32
CA GLY A 133 23.95 -5.34 5.56
C GLY A 133 23.41 -3.94 5.80
N PRO A 134 24.32 -2.96 5.96
CA PRO A 134 23.93 -1.57 6.08
C PRO A 134 23.24 -1.06 4.80
N PHE A 135 22.35 -0.08 4.96
CA PHE A 135 21.75 0.65 3.83
C PHE A 135 22.83 1.46 3.10
N LEU A 136 23.37 0.89 2.03
CA LEU A 136 24.38 1.53 1.18
C LEU A 136 23.83 1.79 -0.22
N LEU A 137 24.29 2.83 -0.90
CA LEU A 137 23.99 3.02 -2.32
C LEU A 137 25.12 2.46 -3.18
N PRO A 138 24.84 2.05 -4.44
CA PRO A 138 25.91 1.68 -5.37
C PRO A 138 26.91 2.84 -5.54
N LEU A 139 28.19 2.52 -5.67
CA LEU A 139 29.21 3.54 -5.96
C LEU A 139 28.93 4.18 -7.32
N SER A 140 28.80 5.51 -7.34
CA SER A 140 28.65 6.29 -8.57
C SER A 140 30.01 6.48 -9.24
N ILE A 141 30.05 6.38 -10.57
CA ILE A 141 31.26 6.70 -11.35
C ILE A 141 31.66 8.18 -11.31
N ASP A 142 30.72 9.07 -10.99
CA ASP A 142 30.94 10.52 -10.93
C ASP A 142 31.00 11.04 -9.48
N ASP A 143 31.08 10.14 -8.49
CA ASP A 143 31.07 10.47 -7.05
C ASP A 143 29.82 11.29 -6.63
N ASP A 144 28.69 11.00 -7.29
CA ASP A 144 27.40 11.63 -7.02
C ASP A 144 26.70 10.94 -5.85
N ASP A 145 26.40 11.69 -4.79
CA ASP A 145 25.70 11.19 -3.61
C ASP A 145 24.27 11.76 -3.55
N ALA A 146 23.30 10.87 -3.37
CA ALA A 146 21.91 11.26 -3.19
C ALA A 146 21.62 11.74 -1.76
N LEU A 147 22.45 11.35 -0.80
CA LEU A 147 22.30 11.74 0.59
C LEU A 147 23.01 13.09 0.83
N PRO A 148 22.39 14.03 1.57
CA PRO A 148 23.05 15.30 1.87
C PRO A 148 24.31 15.07 2.72
N ASN A 149 25.38 15.82 2.41
CA ASN A 149 26.70 15.80 3.07
C ASN A 149 26.72 15.91 4.61
N ARG A 150 25.58 16.08 5.29
CA ARG A 150 25.50 16.04 6.75
C ARG A 150 25.86 14.67 7.35
N ILE A 151 25.83 13.61 6.55
CA ILE A 151 26.22 12.25 6.99
C ILE A 151 27.74 12.06 6.93
N HIS A 152 28.43 12.80 6.06
CA HIS A 152 29.89 12.90 6.09
C HIS A 152 30.31 13.89 7.18
N LYS A 153 30.21 13.48 8.45
CA LYS A 153 31.13 14.04 9.45
C LYS A 153 32.51 13.48 9.10
N PRO A 154 33.48 14.27 8.62
CA PRO A 154 34.86 13.85 8.76
C PRO A 154 35.08 13.62 10.24
N GLU A 155 35.78 12.54 10.59
CA GLU A 155 36.11 12.14 11.94
C GLU A 155 36.73 13.31 12.72
N GLU A 156 35.89 14.13 13.36
CA GLU A 156 36.27 14.91 14.52
C GLU A 156 35.89 14.04 15.72
N GLU A 157 36.82 13.15 16.05
CA GLU A 157 36.94 12.56 17.38
C GLU A 157 36.89 13.70 18.40
N GLU A 158 35.87 13.72 19.27
CA GLU A 158 36.01 14.10 20.67
C GLU A 158 34.70 13.80 21.45
N ASP A 159 34.84 12.89 22.41
CA ASP A 159 34.04 12.61 23.61
C ASP A 159 32.66 11.93 23.51
N PHE A 160 32.69 10.60 23.38
CA PHE A 160 31.87 9.73 24.23
C PHE A 160 32.62 8.42 24.55
N GLU A 161 33.58 8.47 25.49
CA GLU A 161 34.18 7.26 26.05
C GLU A 161 33.15 6.47 26.86
N VAL A 162 32.64 5.37 26.30
CA VAL A 162 32.08 4.26 27.07
C VAL A 162 33.16 3.19 27.16
N SER A 163 33.87 3.19 28.28
CA SER A 163 34.79 2.12 28.65
C SER A 163 34.03 0.80 28.81
N GLY A 164 34.26 -0.17 27.92
CA GLY A 164 33.77 -1.54 28.10
C GLY A 164 34.11 -2.52 26.98
N GLY A 165 35.29 -3.12 27.04
CA GLY A 165 35.48 -4.55 26.74
C GLY A 165 35.87 -4.95 25.31
N SER A 166 37.13 -5.41 25.22
CA SER A 166 37.71 -6.37 24.27
C SER A 166 37.55 -6.14 22.76
N GLU A 167 38.70 -5.87 22.15
CA GLU A 167 39.03 -5.99 20.73
C GLU A 167 38.45 -7.26 20.10
N ASP A 168 37.50 -7.07 19.18
CA ASP A 168 37.29 -7.97 18.05
C ASP A 168 37.45 -7.09 16.81
N GLU A 169 38.38 -7.42 15.92
CA GLU A 169 38.55 -6.70 14.66
C GLU A 169 37.29 -6.88 13.81
N SER A 170 36.35 -5.95 13.95
CA SER A 170 35.14 -5.91 13.14
C SER A 170 35.54 -5.75 11.67
N GLU A 171 35.26 -6.78 10.86
CA GLU A 171 35.36 -6.72 9.41
C GLU A 171 34.66 -5.44 8.92
N GLN A 172 35.43 -4.49 8.40
CA GLN A 172 34.90 -3.31 7.73
C GLN A 172 33.98 -3.80 6.60
N PRO A 173 32.72 -3.32 6.51
CA PRO A 173 31.80 -3.79 5.48
C PRO A 173 32.42 -3.55 4.10
N SER A 174 32.38 -4.57 3.25
CA SER A 174 32.88 -4.46 1.88
C SER A 174 32.18 -3.31 1.14
N PRO A 175 32.92 -2.48 0.38
CA PRO A 175 32.33 -1.36 -0.32
C PRO A 175 31.24 -1.83 -1.30
N PRO A 176 30.18 -1.02 -1.51
CA PRO A 176 29.10 -1.41 -2.40
C PRO A 176 29.58 -1.49 -3.86
N PRO A 177 29.02 -2.39 -4.68
CA PRO A 177 29.43 -2.54 -6.07
C PRO A 177 29.02 -1.33 -6.94
N PRO A 178 29.81 -0.96 -7.96
CA PRO A 178 29.42 0.03 -8.97
C PRO A 178 28.66 -0.62 -10.14
N PHE A 179 27.82 0.16 -10.84
CA PHE A 179 27.09 -0.29 -12.05
C PHE A 179 27.27 0.69 -13.23
N PRO A 180 28.49 0.84 -13.77
CA PRO A 180 28.86 1.92 -14.69
C PRO A 180 28.04 1.94 -15.99
N GLU A 181 27.75 0.76 -16.57
CA GLU A 181 26.95 0.67 -17.80
C GLU A 181 25.49 1.07 -17.59
N LEU A 182 24.91 0.68 -16.45
CA LEU A 182 23.53 1.01 -16.09
C LEU A 182 23.42 2.50 -15.76
N GLU A 183 24.35 3.01 -14.96
CA GLU A 183 24.44 4.42 -14.57
C GLU A 183 24.55 5.34 -15.80
N THR A 184 25.41 5.00 -16.76
CA THR A 184 25.55 5.75 -18.02
C THR A 184 24.23 5.81 -18.79
N LYS A 185 23.56 4.67 -18.96
CA LYS A 185 22.25 4.60 -19.66
C LYS A 185 21.17 5.42 -18.95
N ILE A 186 21.15 5.38 -17.61
CA ILE A 186 20.19 6.15 -16.81
C ILE A 186 20.47 7.65 -16.94
N LYS A 187 21.72 8.09 -16.87
CA LYS A 187 22.13 9.49 -17.05
C LYS A 187 21.72 10.04 -18.42
N GLU A 188 21.94 9.27 -19.48
CA GLU A 188 21.51 9.62 -20.84
C GLU A 188 19.98 9.78 -20.92
N SER A 189 19.23 8.85 -20.31
CA SER A 189 17.77 8.90 -20.27
C SER A 189 17.24 10.10 -19.49
N ILE A 190 17.81 10.41 -18.33
CA ILE A 190 17.45 11.60 -17.53
C ILE A 190 17.62 12.85 -18.38
N LYS A 191 18.76 13.02 -19.05
CA LYS A 191 19.01 14.14 -19.96
C LYS A 191 18.00 14.18 -21.10
N ALA A 192 17.71 13.05 -21.74
CA ALA A 192 16.79 12.97 -22.87
C ALA A 192 15.31 13.22 -22.48
N LEU A 193 14.97 13.01 -21.21
CA LEU A 193 13.64 13.26 -20.64
C LEU A 193 13.49 14.69 -20.08
N GLY A 194 14.55 15.49 -20.08
CA GLY A 194 14.52 16.90 -19.69
C GLY A 194 15.10 17.19 -18.31
N GLY A 195 15.96 16.31 -17.79
CA GLY A 195 16.73 16.53 -16.56
C GLY A 195 16.08 15.98 -15.28
N SER A 196 14.77 15.76 -15.29
CA SER A 196 14.02 15.25 -14.14
C SER A 196 13.11 14.09 -14.54
N VAL A 197 13.16 13.01 -13.76
CA VAL A 197 12.44 11.76 -14.04
C VAL A 197 11.70 11.24 -12.82
N PHE A 198 10.76 10.34 -13.06
CA PHE A 198 10.06 9.52 -12.09
C PHE A 198 10.37 8.05 -12.36
N PRO A 199 11.02 7.32 -11.42
CA PRO A 199 11.33 5.91 -11.60
C PRO A 199 10.14 5.01 -11.23
N LYS A 200 10.00 3.89 -11.94
CA LYS A 200 9.18 2.74 -11.52
C LYS A 200 9.76 1.44 -12.06
N LEU A 201 9.49 0.32 -11.39
CA LEU A 201 9.80 -1.00 -11.93
C LEU A 201 8.69 -1.47 -12.87
N ASN A 202 8.71 -2.77 -13.20
CA ASN A 202 7.76 -3.44 -14.07
C ASN A 202 6.29 -3.04 -13.76
N TRP A 203 5.88 -3.03 -12.48
CA TRP A 203 4.50 -2.73 -12.07
C TRP A 203 4.40 -1.52 -11.16
N SER A 204 5.24 -1.44 -10.13
CA SER A 204 5.08 -0.51 -9.03
C SER A 204 6.04 0.66 -9.12
N ALA A 205 5.61 1.80 -8.60
CA ALA A 205 6.45 2.97 -8.39
C ALA A 205 6.74 3.11 -6.88
N PRO A 206 7.91 3.68 -6.49
CA PRO A 206 8.35 3.74 -5.10
C PRO A 206 7.64 4.84 -4.29
N LYS A 207 6.30 4.86 -4.30
CA LYS A 207 5.49 5.95 -3.73
C LYS A 207 5.60 6.03 -2.21
N ASP A 208 5.85 4.89 -1.58
CA ASP A 208 6.16 4.68 -0.17
C ASP A 208 7.57 5.15 0.22
N ALA A 209 8.49 5.34 -0.73
CA ALA A 209 9.85 5.82 -0.47
C ALA A 209 10.00 7.35 -0.61
N ALA A 210 8.92 8.11 -0.81
CA ALA A 210 9.02 9.57 -1.00
C ALA A 210 9.68 10.30 0.18
N TRP A 211 9.64 9.72 1.38
CA TRP A 211 10.20 10.28 2.63
C TRP A 211 11.73 10.36 2.63
N ILE A 212 12.42 9.45 1.93
CA ILE A 212 13.90 9.43 1.92
C ILE A 212 14.49 10.41 0.90
N SER A 213 13.68 10.85 -0.06
CA SER A 213 14.10 11.77 -1.12
C SER A 213 14.49 13.13 -0.53
N PRO A 214 15.61 13.75 -0.98
CA PRO A 214 15.99 15.10 -0.58
C PRO A 214 14.92 16.16 -0.84
N THR A 215 14.03 15.91 -1.81
CA THR A 215 12.96 16.83 -2.22
C THR A 215 11.59 16.47 -1.65
N GLY A 216 11.50 15.40 -0.84
CA GLY A 216 10.24 14.89 -0.28
C GLY A 216 9.23 14.41 -1.33
N ASN A 217 9.71 14.10 -2.54
CA ASN A 217 8.90 13.62 -3.65
C ASN A 217 9.68 12.63 -4.53
N LEU A 218 9.04 12.11 -5.58
CA LEU A 218 9.55 11.01 -6.41
C LEU A 218 10.32 11.48 -7.65
N CYS A 219 10.67 12.77 -7.70
CA CYS A 219 11.53 13.32 -8.74
C CYS A 219 12.99 12.92 -8.48
N CYS A 220 13.63 12.37 -9.50
CA CYS A 220 15.06 12.10 -9.52
C CYS A 220 15.73 12.88 -10.66
N ASN A 221 16.95 13.36 -10.40
CA ASN A 221 17.79 14.09 -11.34
C ASN A 221 19.13 13.36 -11.57
N SER A 222 19.40 12.30 -10.81
CA SER A 222 20.61 11.50 -10.96
C SER A 222 20.39 10.00 -10.74
N PHE A 223 21.42 9.20 -11.04
CA PHE A 223 21.40 7.76 -10.81
C PHE A 223 21.30 7.41 -9.33
N SER A 224 22.05 8.12 -8.47
CA SER A 224 22.06 7.89 -7.04
C SER A 224 20.68 8.16 -6.42
N GLU A 225 19.98 9.22 -6.84
CA GLU A 225 18.61 9.50 -6.38
C GLU A 225 17.62 8.41 -6.82
N VAL A 226 17.78 7.87 -8.04
CA VAL A 226 16.99 6.72 -8.51
C VAL A 226 17.28 5.50 -7.63
N ALA A 227 18.55 5.16 -7.43
CA ALA A 227 18.95 4.01 -6.61
C ALA A 227 18.44 4.14 -5.16
N LEU A 228 18.49 5.34 -4.58
CA LEU A 228 17.97 5.63 -3.25
C LEU A 228 16.48 5.31 -3.13
N LEU A 229 15.65 5.81 -4.05
CA LEU A 229 14.21 5.51 -4.05
C LEU A 229 13.91 4.03 -4.31
N LEU A 230 14.68 3.39 -5.19
CA LEU A 230 14.49 1.97 -5.47
C LEU A 230 14.77 1.12 -4.22
N ARG A 231 15.78 1.50 -3.41
CA ARG A 231 16.25 0.73 -2.26
C ARG A 231 15.34 0.87 -1.06
N ALA A 232 14.71 2.03 -0.90
CA ALA A 232 13.88 2.36 0.25
C ALA A 232 12.39 2.01 0.06
N SER A 233 12.00 1.25 -0.97
CA SER A 233 10.60 1.00 -1.32
C SER A 233 10.18 -0.46 -1.14
N ASP A 234 9.27 -0.70 -0.19
CA ASP A 234 8.63 -2.01 0.03
C ASP A 234 7.78 -2.44 -1.17
N SER A 235 7.14 -1.48 -1.83
CA SER A 235 6.34 -1.72 -3.04
C SER A 235 7.18 -2.31 -4.16
N LEU A 236 8.46 -1.95 -4.23
CA LEU A 236 9.38 -2.52 -5.22
C LEU A 236 9.94 -3.87 -4.78
N VAL A 237 10.18 -4.09 -3.48
CA VAL A 237 10.48 -5.43 -2.96
C VAL A 237 9.35 -6.41 -3.31
N HIS A 238 8.09 -5.99 -3.21
CA HIS A 238 6.96 -6.78 -3.66
C HIS A 238 7.04 -7.14 -5.17
N ASP A 239 7.38 -6.18 -6.05
CA ASP A 239 7.59 -6.45 -7.48
C ASP A 239 8.69 -7.49 -7.73
N LEU A 240 9.77 -7.45 -6.95
CA LEU A 240 10.94 -8.33 -7.11
C LEU A 240 10.70 -9.75 -6.57
N CYS A 241 9.95 -9.88 -5.47
CA CYS A 241 9.88 -11.12 -4.70
C CYS A 241 8.49 -11.77 -4.64
N HIS A 242 7.41 -10.98 -4.73
CA HIS A 242 6.06 -11.39 -4.30
C HIS A 242 4.97 -11.20 -5.35
N VAL A 243 5.29 -10.67 -6.54
CA VAL A 243 4.29 -10.25 -7.54
C VAL A 243 3.32 -11.37 -7.97
N TYR A 244 3.75 -12.63 -7.94
CA TYR A 244 2.94 -13.78 -8.32
C TYR A 244 2.21 -14.47 -7.15
N ASP A 245 2.39 -14.01 -5.90
CA ASP A 245 1.85 -14.69 -4.70
C ASP A 245 0.31 -14.73 -4.68
N SER A 246 -0.34 -13.78 -5.36
CA SER A 246 -1.80 -13.76 -5.52
C SER A 246 -2.32 -14.56 -6.73
N CYS A 247 -1.44 -15.14 -7.55
CA CYS A 247 -1.83 -15.84 -8.77
C CYS A 247 -2.33 -17.26 -8.48
N SER A 248 -3.43 -17.67 -9.13
CA SER A 248 -3.95 -19.04 -8.99
C SER A 248 -3.08 -20.11 -9.64
N ASP A 249 -2.35 -19.72 -10.67
CA ASP A 249 -1.62 -20.57 -11.61
C ASP A 249 -0.12 -20.29 -11.58
N LYS A 250 0.39 -19.79 -10.45
CA LYS A 250 1.80 -19.45 -10.23
C LYS A 250 2.70 -20.64 -10.60
N THR A 251 3.54 -20.44 -11.61
CA THR A 251 4.53 -21.44 -12.06
C THR A 251 5.95 -21.12 -11.60
N VAL A 252 6.25 -19.82 -11.46
CA VAL A 252 7.57 -19.30 -11.03
C VAL A 252 7.42 -18.38 -9.83
N SER A 253 8.47 -18.25 -9.02
CA SER A 253 8.45 -17.39 -7.84
C SER A 253 8.52 -15.91 -8.19
N ARG A 254 9.33 -15.56 -9.19
CA ARG A 254 9.56 -14.20 -9.65
C ARG A 254 9.78 -14.13 -11.17
N PRO A 255 9.59 -12.96 -11.80
CA PRO A 255 9.86 -12.75 -13.21
C PRO A 255 11.33 -12.98 -13.55
N PRO A 256 11.67 -13.45 -14.77
CA PRO A 256 13.06 -13.69 -15.17
C PRO A 256 13.82 -12.41 -15.51
N LYS A 257 13.13 -11.28 -15.67
CA LYS A 257 13.71 -10.00 -16.07
C LYS A 257 12.98 -8.85 -15.40
N PHE A 258 13.76 -7.89 -14.95
CA PHE A 258 13.27 -6.65 -14.37
C PHE A 258 13.64 -5.46 -15.24
N PHE A 259 12.79 -4.45 -15.22
CA PHE A 259 12.90 -3.26 -16.03
C PHE A 259 12.70 -2.03 -15.17
N LEU A 260 13.61 -1.08 -15.31
CA LEU A 260 13.47 0.27 -14.78
C LEU A 260 12.89 1.16 -15.86
N ALA A 261 11.73 1.73 -15.59
CA ALA A 261 11.08 2.72 -16.42
C ALA A 261 11.29 4.13 -15.83
N LEU A 262 12.03 4.96 -16.56
CA LEU A 262 12.23 6.37 -16.26
C LEU A 262 11.21 7.19 -17.05
N ARG A 263 10.27 7.78 -16.34
CA ARG A 263 9.21 8.60 -16.93
C ARG A 263 9.59 10.06 -16.80
N LYS A 264 9.30 10.88 -17.81
CA LYS A 264 9.51 12.34 -17.69
C LYS A 264 8.73 12.91 -16.51
N TRP A 265 9.41 13.65 -15.64
CA TRP A 265 8.78 14.36 -14.52
C TRP A 265 8.04 15.62 -15.00
N TYR A 266 6.87 15.86 -14.41
CA TYR A 266 6.07 17.06 -14.64
C TYR A 266 5.62 17.60 -13.28
N SER A 267 6.26 18.67 -12.81
CA SER A 267 5.92 19.33 -11.54
C SER A 267 4.51 19.93 -11.51
N SER A 268 3.89 20.11 -12.67
CA SER A 268 2.53 20.62 -12.82
C SER A 268 1.44 19.56 -12.73
N LEU A 269 1.80 18.27 -12.55
CA LEU A 269 0.79 17.22 -12.37
C LEU A 269 0.05 17.42 -11.06
N ARG A 270 -1.27 17.29 -11.15
CA ARG A 270 -2.24 17.59 -10.09
C ARG A 270 -2.86 16.28 -9.62
N PRO A 271 -2.60 15.80 -8.38
CA PRO A 271 -3.09 14.50 -7.91
C PRO A 271 -4.60 14.29 -8.05
N GLU A 272 -5.38 15.36 -7.97
CA GLU A 272 -6.84 15.33 -8.11
C GLU A 272 -7.32 14.96 -9.51
N MET A 273 -6.48 15.13 -10.54
CA MET A 273 -6.82 14.80 -11.93
C MET A 273 -6.38 13.37 -12.31
N GLU A 274 -5.99 12.55 -11.34
CA GLU A 274 -5.70 11.14 -11.53
C GLU A 274 -6.92 10.27 -11.19
N PHE A 275 -7.22 9.29 -12.05
CA PHE A 275 -8.36 8.39 -11.91
C PHE A 275 -7.99 6.95 -12.22
N ARG A 276 -8.47 6.02 -11.40
CA ARG A 276 -8.42 4.59 -11.66
C ARG A 276 -9.70 4.12 -12.32
N CYS A 277 -9.56 3.50 -13.47
CA CYS A 277 -10.66 2.94 -14.25
C CYS A 277 -10.67 1.42 -14.10
N PHE A 278 -11.85 0.84 -13.94
CA PHE A 278 -12.05 -0.59 -13.70
C PHE A 278 -12.77 -1.21 -14.90
N VAL A 279 -12.12 -2.18 -15.55
CA VAL A 279 -12.66 -2.89 -16.71
C VAL A 279 -12.92 -4.34 -16.32
N ARG A 280 -14.11 -4.83 -16.63
CA ARG A 280 -14.52 -6.22 -16.42
C ARG A 280 -15.17 -6.75 -17.68
N ASN A 281 -14.71 -7.91 -18.14
CA ASN A 281 -15.24 -8.60 -19.34
C ASN A 281 -15.33 -7.66 -20.56
N GLY A 282 -14.33 -6.79 -20.75
CA GLY A 282 -14.28 -5.82 -21.85
C GLY A 282 -15.20 -4.60 -21.69
N ILE A 283 -15.77 -4.38 -20.51
CA ILE A 283 -16.69 -3.29 -20.20
C ILE A 283 -16.08 -2.43 -19.08
N LEU A 284 -16.06 -1.10 -19.27
CA LEU A 284 -15.73 -0.16 -18.20
C LEU A 284 -16.88 -0.16 -17.19
N VAL A 285 -16.62 -0.58 -15.95
CA VAL A 285 -17.64 -0.74 -14.89
C VAL A 285 -17.56 0.32 -13.80
N GLY A 286 -16.41 0.96 -13.64
CA GLY A 286 -16.25 2.01 -12.65
C GLY A 286 -15.05 2.91 -12.90
N VAL A 287 -15.10 4.13 -12.36
CA VAL A 287 -13.99 5.08 -12.30
C VAL A 287 -13.94 5.67 -10.90
N SER A 288 -12.75 5.70 -10.31
CA SER A 288 -12.49 6.24 -8.97
C SER A 288 -11.44 7.33 -9.02
N GLN A 289 -11.62 8.41 -8.27
CA GLN A 289 -10.54 9.35 -7.92
C GLN A 289 -9.34 8.58 -7.33
N ARG A 290 -8.13 8.82 -7.84
CA ARG A 290 -6.94 8.05 -7.46
C ARG A 290 -6.44 8.41 -6.06
N GLU A 291 -6.38 9.70 -5.79
CA GLU A 291 -6.06 10.27 -4.48
C GLU A 291 -7.37 10.37 -3.69
N VAL A 292 -7.58 9.53 -2.68
CA VAL A 292 -8.88 9.43 -1.97
C VAL A 292 -8.92 10.16 -0.63
N THR A 293 -7.80 10.77 -0.20
CA THR A 293 -7.68 11.47 1.08
C THR A 293 -8.08 12.94 0.99
N GLY A 294 -7.90 13.54 -0.18
CA GLY A 294 -8.22 14.92 -0.49
C GLY A 294 -9.64 15.09 -1.04
N PHE A 295 -10.30 16.15 -0.57
CA PHE A 295 -11.52 16.67 -1.18
C PHE A 295 -11.15 17.84 -2.10
N TYR A 296 -11.52 17.72 -3.39
CA TYR A 296 -11.22 18.73 -4.41
C TYR A 296 -12.53 19.24 -5.03
N PRO A 297 -13.02 20.43 -4.65
CA PRO A 297 -14.30 20.97 -5.12
C PRO A 297 -14.43 21.03 -6.65
N VAL A 298 -13.32 21.30 -7.34
CA VAL A 298 -13.25 21.33 -8.82
C VAL A 298 -13.73 20.02 -9.47
N LEU A 299 -13.58 18.88 -8.80
CA LEU A 299 -14.03 17.60 -9.33
C LEU A 299 -15.55 17.47 -9.34
N LEU A 300 -16.25 18.14 -8.42
CA LEU A 300 -17.73 18.18 -8.44
C LEU A 300 -18.22 18.95 -9.66
N GLU A 301 -17.57 20.07 -9.98
CA GLU A 301 -17.92 20.91 -11.13
C GLU A 301 -17.64 20.22 -12.47
N LYS A 302 -16.55 19.44 -12.54
CA LYS A 302 -16.09 18.78 -13.77
C LYS A 302 -16.52 17.32 -13.91
N LYS A 303 -17.34 16.78 -12.98
CA LYS A 303 -17.63 15.34 -12.89
C LYS A 303 -18.12 14.75 -14.22
N ASP A 304 -19.11 15.39 -14.87
CA ASP A 304 -19.70 14.90 -16.11
C ASP A 304 -18.75 15.03 -17.33
N GLU A 305 -17.98 16.11 -17.40
CA GLU A 305 -16.94 16.35 -18.42
C GLU A 305 -15.85 15.29 -18.33
N LEU A 306 -15.34 15.03 -17.11
CA LEU A 306 -14.35 14.01 -16.83
C LEU A 306 -14.87 12.61 -17.15
N MET A 307 -16.13 12.32 -16.80
CA MET A 307 -16.78 11.06 -17.11
C MET A 307 -16.76 10.78 -18.61
N THR A 308 -17.22 11.76 -19.39
CA THR A 308 -17.29 11.67 -20.86
C THR A 308 -15.91 11.53 -21.47
N THR A 309 -14.95 12.32 -20.97
CA THR A 309 -13.57 12.34 -21.46
C THR A 309 -12.86 11.00 -21.24
N ILE A 310 -12.97 10.43 -20.03
CA ILE A 310 -12.38 9.13 -19.68
C ILE A 310 -13.08 8.00 -20.45
N GLN A 311 -14.41 8.05 -20.59
CA GLN A 311 -15.15 7.05 -21.36
C GLN A 311 -14.76 7.06 -22.84
N GLY A 312 -14.61 8.26 -23.42
CA GLY A 312 -14.11 8.42 -24.78
C GLY A 312 -12.71 7.81 -24.94
N PHE A 313 -11.79 8.14 -24.02
CA PHE A 313 -10.45 7.56 -24.04
C PHE A 313 -10.48 6.03 -23.97
N TYR A 314 -11.28 5.45 -23.06
CA TYR A 314 -11.44 4.00 -22.98
C TYR A 314 -11.92 3.42 -24.32
N ASN A 315 -13.01 3.95 -24.88
CA ASN A 315 -13.64 3.40 -26.08
C ASN A 315 -12.75 3.50 -27.32
N TYR A 316 -11.98 4.59 -27.47
CA TYR A 316 -11.20 4.86 -28.68
C TYR A 316 -9.74 4.42 -28.59
N LYS A 317 -9.16 4.36 -27.39
CA LYS A 317 -7.73 4.09 -27.20
C LYS A 317 -7.45 2.78 -26.51
N VAL A 318 -8.22 2.41 -25.48
CA VAL A 318 -7.89 1.27 -24.61
C VAL A 318 -8.62 -0.01 -25.03
N LYS A 319 -9.93 0.09 -25.26
CA LYS A 319 -10.80 -1.04 -25.58
C LYS A 319 -10.33 -1.72 -26.87
N GLY A 320 -10.04 -3.01 -26.78
CA GLY A 320 -9.56 -3.82 -27.90
C GLY A 320 -8.05 -3.74 -28.16
N ASN A 321 -7.32 -2.83 -27.51
CA ASN A 321 -5.86 -2.69 -27.66
C ASN A 321 -5.07 -3.28 -26.47
N PHE A 322 -5.73 -3.57 -25.35
CA PHE A 322 -5.13 -4.30 -24.22
C PHE A 322 -5.66 -5.74 -24.19
N GLU A 323 -4.77 -6.72 -24.06
CA GLU A 323 -5.05 -8.14 -24.33
C GLU A 323 -5.85 -8.87 -23.23
N SER A 324 -6.07 -8.23 -22.08
CA SER A 324 -6.89 -8.79 -21.00
C SER A 324 -8.33 -8.27 -21.05
N GLU A 325 -9.29 -9.11 -20.70
CA GLU A 325 -10.70 -8.71 -20.63
C GLU A 325 -11.05 -7.99 -19.33
N SER A 326 -10.30 -8.25 -18.25
CA SER A 326 -10.50 -7.61 -16.95
C SER A 326 -9.18 -7.08 -16.42
N TYR A 327 -9.14 -5.79 -16.15
CA TYR A 327 -7.96 -5.07 -15.68
C TYR A 327 -8.39 -3.73 -15.07
N THR A 328 -7.45 -3.03 -14.47
CA THR A 328 -7.59 -1.62 -14.13
C THR A 328 -6.55 -0.81 -14.88
N PHE A 329 -6.88 0.44 -15.16
CA PHE A 329 -5.91 1.37 -15.74
C PHE A 329 -6.03 2.73 -15.09
N ASP A 330 -4.90 3.36 -14.84
CA ASP A 330 -4.82 4.69 -14.23
C ASP A 330 -4.66 5.72 -15.33
N THR A 331 -5.37 6.84 -15.21
CA THR A 331 -5.35 7.94 -16.17
C THR A 331 -5.12 9.27 -15.48
N TYR A 332 -4.57 10.22 -16.22
CA TYR A 332 -4.46 11.63 -15.84
C TYR A 332 -5.19 12.47 -16.87
N VAL A 333 -6.10 13.35 -16.43
CA VAL A 333 -6.76 14.31 -17.32
C VAL A 333 -6.05 15.66 -17.23
N THR A 334 -5.46 16.08 -18.34
CA THR A 334 -4.76 17.35 -18.46
C THR A 334 -5.73 18.55 -18.46
N ASN A 335 -5.23 19.75 -18.19
CA ASN A 335 -6.04 20.97 -18.22
C ASN A 335 -6.66 21.25 -19.61
N ASP A 336 -6.08 20.73 -20.69
CA ASP A 336 -6.61 20.81 -22.05
C ASP A 336 -7.40 19.55 -22.46
N GLU A 337 -7.97 18.86 -21.47
CA GLU A 337 -8.90 17.73 -21.60
C GLU A 337 -8.33 16.49 -22.32
N ARG A 338 -7.02 16.45 -22.55
CA ARG A 338 -6.36 15.23 -23.04
C ARG A 338 -6.17 14.25 -21.90
N VAL A 339 -6.46 12.98 -22.17
CA VAL A 339 -6.20 11.88 -21.24
C VAL A 339 -4.80 11.32 -21.48
N LYS A 340 -4.06 11.11 -20.40
CA LYS A 340 -2.80 10.39 -20.39
C LYS A 340 -2.94 9.09 -19.61
N LEU A 341 -2.58 7.97 -20.24
CA LEU A 341 -2.49 6.69 -19.58
C LEU A 341 -1.27 6.70 -18.64
N LEU A 342 -1.51 6.41 -17.37
CA LEU A 342 -0.47 6.33 -16.35
C LEU A 342 -0.04 4.89 -16.11
N ASP A 343 -0.97 3.95 -15.98
CA ASP A 343 -0.64 2.57 -15.62
C ASP A 343 -1.70 1.55 -16.00
N PHE A 344 -1.32 0.28 -16.06
CA PHE A 344 -2.23 -0.86 -16.06
C PHE A 344 -1.95 -1.73 -14.84
N ASN A 345 -2.99 -2.26 -14.19
CA ASN A 345 -2.84 -3.18 -13.07
C ASN A 345 -3.87 -4.33 -13.18
N PRO A 346 -3.55 -5.54 -12.71
CA PRO A 346 -4.49 -6.65 -12.69
C PRO A 346 -5.71 -6.32 -11.83
N CYS A 347 -6.88 -6.88 -12.16
CA CYS A 347 -8.01 -6.83 -11.23
C CYS A 347 -7.73 -7.72 -10.01
N GLY A 348 -8.04 -7.23 -8.81
CA GLY A 348 -7.72 -7.91 -7.57
C GLY A 348 -6.23 -7.86 -7.25
N ALA A 349 -5.72 -8.94 -6.65
CA ALA A 349 -4.34 -9.04 -6.15
C ALA A 349 -3.98 -7.87 -5.22
N PHE A 350 -2.83 -7.24 -5.45
CA PHE A 350 -2.30 -6.08 -4.73
C PHE A 350 -2.88 -4.74 -5.20
N THR A 351 -3.79 -4.74 -6.18
CA THR A 351 -4.43 -3.52 -6.68
C THR A 351 -5.49 -3.03 -5.70
N LEU A 352 -5.36 -1.79 -5.24
CA LEU A 352 -6.38 -1.17 -4.39
C LEU A 352 -7.63 -0.77 -5.21
N PRO A 353 -8.85 -1.08 -4.72
CA PRO A 353 -10.11 -0.71 -5.38
C PRO A 353 -10.57 0.73 -5.06
N LEU A 354 -9.85 1.43 -4.16
CA LEU A 354 -10.05 2.84 -3.82
C LEU A 354 -11.45 3.14 -3.28
N LEU A 355 -12.26 3.93 -3.98
CA LEU A 355 -13.63 4.27 -3.57
C LEU A 355 -14.63 3.13 -3.85
N PHE A 356 -14.16 1.96 -4.28
CA PHE A 356 -14.96 0.78 -4.51
C PHE A 356 -14.55 -0.39 -3.60
N SER A 357 -15.42 -1.40 -3.51
CA SER A 357 -15.07 -2.76 -3.15
C SER A 357 -14.85 -3.61 -4.39
N TRP A 358 -14.10 -4.71 -4.27
CA TRP A 358 -13.95 -5.64 -5.40
C TRP A 358 -15.25 -6.40 -5.68
N GLU A 359 -16.03 -6.66 -4.65
CA GLU A 359 -17.31 -7.38 -4.74
C GLU A 359 -18.35 -6.61 -5.56
N GLU A 360 -18.47 -5.29 -5.35
CA GLU A 360 -19.45 -4.50 -6.11
C GLU A 360 -19.02 -4.32 -7.57
N LEU A 361 -17.71 -4.23 -7.84
CA LEU A 361 -17.19 -4.18 -9.21
C LEU A 361 -17.41 -5.50 -9.97
N GLU A 362 -17.62 -6.62 -9.27
CA GLU A 362 -18.03 -7.90 -9.87
C GLU A 362 -19.53 -7.97 -10.12
N ASP A 363 -20.35 -7.39 -9.25
CA ASP A 363 -21.80 -7.39 -9.37
C ASP A 363 -22.35 -6.35 -10.37
N ASN A 364 -21.62 -5.26 -10.63
CA ASN A 364 -22.00 -4.19 -11.57
C ASN A 364 -22.17 -4.65 -13.04
N LEU A 365 -21.85 -5.90 -13.36
CA LEU A 365 -22.16 -6.51 -14.66
C LEU A 365 -23.66 -6.80 -14.87
N LYS A 366 -24.50 -6.66 -13.84
CA LYS A 366 -25.91 -7.11 -13.86
C LYS A 366 -26.93 -6.00 -14.13
N GLU A 367 -26.54 -4.72 -14.10
CA GLU A 367 -27.47 -3.63 -14.39
C GLU A 367 -27.41 -3.28 -15.90
N GLU A 368 -28.55 -3.43 -16.58
CA GLU A 368 -28.73 -3.05 -17.99
C GLU A 368 -28.67 -1.51 -18.12
N GLY A 369 -27.45 -0.99 -18.19
CA GLY A 369 -27.16 0.41 -18.46
C GLY A 369 -25.69 0.55 -18.85
N ASN A 370 -25.42 1.12 -20.02
CA ASN A 370 -24.08 1.25 -20.60
C ASN A 370 -23.20 2.31 -19.86
N CYS A 371 -23.54 2.62 -18.61
CA CYS A 371 -22.95 3.70 -17.83
C CYS A 371 -22.21 3.10 -16.63
N PHE A 372 -20.90 3.36 -16.56
CA PHE A 372 -20.09 2.99 -15.41
C PHE A 372 -20.37 3.93 -14.23
N GLU A 373 -20.05 3.48 -13.02
CA GLU A 373 -20.15 4.33 -11.85
C GLU A 373 -18.89 5.22 -11.69
N PHE A 374 -19.07 6.54 -11.56
CA PHE A 374 -17.96 7.46 -11.31
C PHE A 374 -18.01 8.01 -9.87
N ARG A 375 -17.06 7.55 -9.04
CA ARG A 375 -16.90 7.96 -7.65
C ARG A 375 -15.72 8.92 -7.46
N ILE A 376 -16.02 10.05 -6.83
CA ILE A 376 -15.04 11.04 -6.36
C ILE A 376 -15.33 11.32 -4.88
N VAL A 377 -14.40 11.98 -4.19
CA VAL A 377 -14.64 12.48 -2.83
C VAL A 377 -15.55 13.70 -2.93
N GLU A 378 -16.77 13.60 -2.39
CA GLU A 378 -17.80 14.64 -2.57
C GLU A 378 -17.89 15.65 -1.42
N SER A 379 -17.18 15.42 -0.32
CA SER A 379 -17.16 16.32 0.84
C SER A 379 -15.85 16.21 1.60
N GLN A 380 -15.50 17.28 2.33
CA GLN A 380 -14.41 17.25 3.29
C GLN A 380 -14.72 16.24 4.40
N CYS A 381 -13.92 15.19 4.51
CA CYS A 381 -13.99 14.21 5.58
C CYS A 381 -12.66 14.24 6.36
N GLY A 382 -12.63 13.70 7.58
CA GLY A 382 -11.40 13.56 8.37
C GLY A 382 -10.35 12.65 7.72
N VAL A 383 -9.28 12.33 8.45
CA VAL A 383 -8.15 11.51 7.95
C VAL A 383 -8.66 10.21 7.32
N ARG A 384 -8.36 10.01 6.04
CA ARG A 384 -8.59 8.75 5.31
C ARG A 384 -7.25 8.05 5.08
N PRO A 385 -7.18 6.72 5.16
CA PRO A 385 -6.00 5.99 4.76
C PRO A 385 -5.64 6.34 3.32
N GLY A 386 -4.46 6.92 3.11
CA GLY A 386 -3.92 7.25 1.80
C GLY A 386 -3.01 6.16 1.27
N LEU A 387 -2.50 6.37 0.05
CA LEU A 387 -1.41 5.54 -0.49
C LEU A 387 -0.08 5.79 0.19
N LYS A 388 0.07 6.97 0.81
CA LYS A 388 1.22 7.27 1.67
C LYS A 388 0.95 6.60 3.00
N THR A 389 1.81 5.65 3.36
CA THR A 389 1.77 4.84 4.59
C THR A 389 2.22 5.62 5.82
N ASP A 390 2.23 6.95 5.77
CA ASP A 390 2.65 7.79 6.88
C ASP A 390 1.52 7.86 7.92
N VAL A 391 1.57 6.93 8.86
CA VAL A 391 0.86 7.06 10.13
C VAL A 391 1.78 7.89 11.04
N PRO A 392 1.35 9.07 11.53
CA PRO A 392 2.16 9.85 12.47
C PRO A 392 2.58 8.98 13.65
N TYR A 393 3.81 9.16 14.14
CA TYR A 393 4.33 8.37 15.27
C TYR A 393 3.37 8.39 16.47
N ASP A 394 2.73 9.52 16.74
CA ASP A 394 1.72 9.72 17.79
C ASP A 394 0.51 8.78 17.68
N TYR A 395 0.22 8.23 16.50
CA TYR A 395 -0.85 7.26 16.27
C TYR A 395 -0.42 5.81 16.54
N LEU A 396 0.88 5.52 16.57
CA LEU A 396 1.44 4.19 16.86
C LEU A 396 1.96 4.07 18.29
N ASP A 397 2.34 5.20 18.89
CA ASP A 397 2.86 5.24 20.25
C ASP A 397 1.74 5.03 21.28
N THR A 398 1.71 3.86 21.91
CA THR A 398 0.84 3.54 23.05
C THR A 398 1.62 3.53 24.37
N SER A 399 2.82 4.10 24.41
CA SER A 399 3.63 4.14 25.62
C SER A 399 3.02 5.06 26.67
N PRO A 400 3.38 4.90 27.96
CA PRO A 400 2.91 5.80 29.02
C PRO A 400 3.30 7.26 28.73
N GLY A 401 2.33 8.17 28.72
CA GLY A 401 2.50 9.58 28.36
C GLY A 401 2.25 9.91 26.88
N SER A 402 1.96 8.91 26.04
CA SER A 402 1.53 9.12 24.65
C SER A 402 0.13 9.75 24.53
N GLY A 403 -0.22 10.21 23.33
CA GLY A 403 -1.57 10.71 23.04
C GLY A 403 -2.67 9.68 23.28
N TRP A 404 -2.40 8.39 23.03
CA TRP A 404 -3.32 7.29 23.32
C TRP A 404 -3.48 7.05 24.82
N ASP A 405 -2.39 7.08 25.58
CA ASP A 405 -2.41 6.94 27.05
C ASP A 405 -3.22 8.08 27.69
N GLU A 406 -3.02 9.33 27.26
CA GLU A 406 -3.78 10.47 27.77
C GLU A 406 -5.27 10.38 27.42
N PHE A 407 -5.60 9.95 26.20
CA PHE A 407 -6.97 9.75 25.76
C PHE A 407 -7.68 8.67 26.57
N LEU A 408 -7.06 7.50 26.73
CA LEU A 408 -7.62 6.36 27.47
C LEU A 408 -7.84 6.73 28.95
N ARG A 409 -6.87 7.42 29.57
CA ARG A 409 -7.01 7.90 30.96
C ARG A 409 -8.20 8.86 31.12
N LYS A 410 -8.37 9.81 30.20
CA LYS A 410 -9.52 10.74 30.22
C LYS A 410 -10.85 10.01 30.00
N ALA A 411 -10.88 9.00 29.13
CA ALA A 411 -12.07 8.19 28.89
C ALA A 411 -12.48 7.38 30.13
N ASP A 412 -11.51 6.78 30.82
CA ASP A 412 -11.74 6.04 32.08
C ASP A 412 -12.24 6.97 33.20
N GLU A 413 -11.67 8.17 33.32
CA GLU A 413 -12.13 9.18 34.28
C GLU A 413 -13.59 9.60 34.03
N GLN A 414 -13.96 9.81 32.77
CA GLN A 414 -15.32 10.15 32.38
C GLN A 414 -16.30 9.00 32.61
N LEU A 415 -15.91 7.76 32.31
CA LEU A 415 -16.72 6.57 32.58
C LEU A 415 -16.96 6.39 34.08
N ALA A 416 -15.92 6.58 34.89
CA ALA A 416 -16.02 6.51 36.35
C ALA A 416 -16.89 7.63 36.93
N GLN A 417 -16.91 8.82 36.32
CA GLN A 417 -17.84 9.89 36.70
C GLN A 417 -19.28 9.55 36.33
N GLN A 418 -19.52 8.98 35.14
CA GLN A 418 -20.86 8.58 34.71
C GLN A 418 -21.46 7.48 35.60
N ILE A 419 -20.66 6.48 35.98
CA ILE A 419 -21.08 5.40 36.89
C ILE A 419 -21.44 5.97 38.27
N ARG A 420 -20.60 6.87 38.81
CA ARG A 420 -20.88 7.54 40.09
C ARG A 420 -22.14 8.41 40.04
N SER A 421 -22.38 9.12 38.94
CA SER A 421 -23.59 9.93 38.77
C SER A 421 -24.87 9.09 38.67
N ARG A 422 -24.80 7.89 38.06
CA ARG A 422 -25.92 6.95 38.01
C ARG A 422 -26.23 6.29 39.34
N GLN A 423 -25.21 6.03 40.16
CA GLN A 423 -25.39 5.47 41.51
C GLN A 423 -25.89 6.53 42.50
N ALA A 424 -25.58 7.80 42.29
CA ALA A 424 -26.06 8.91 43.12
C ALA A 424 -27.51 9.35 42.79
N GLY A 425 -28.07 8.87 41.69
CA GLY A 425 -29.45 9.16 41.26
C GLY A 425 -30.42 7.99 41.39
N ALA A 426 -30.01 6.87 42.01
CA ALA A 426 -30.82 5.67 42.23
C ALA A 426 -31.33 5.57 43.67
#